data_AF-A0A1C6S374-F1
#
_entry.id   AF-A0A1C6S374-F1
#
_cell.length_a   1.000
_cell.length_b   1.000
_cell.length_c   1.000
_cell.angle_alpha   90.00
_cell.angle_beta   90.00
_cell.angle_gamma   90.00
#
_symmetry.space_group_name_H-M   'P 1'
#
loop_
_entity.id
_entity.type
_entity.pdbx_description
1 polymer ?
#
loop_
_entity_poly.entity_id
_entity_poly.type
_entity_poly.pdbx_seq_one_letter_code
_entity_poly.pdbx_strand_id
1 'polypeptide(L)'
;MTATHEARYCRCGVRLARDNTNGCCSPCSSYSRQHPGAAPEVPADFWDEIVLAQALHSRHMGRVIRAWRTHPYHGRHPISQDQAASWIGMSQAQLSRVENGPPLVHLDRLVQWATLLRIPENRLWFALPATSGELDEKEREVNRRQFFASTAATAASGFLCDQSVSARLMGDHEAVEWLAWQLWQHRTNELNPSQIPQSISLRLNTHPHVMRNASGSYRFTDPALTDVLVAHRVFGDIAQGSGHLLATAQTSHATDLTISALAADSEGARRGLTAWMRTGATAVLRVNSAGILAKVGAAGLGDAAISAIRSDQDARHLYLTAVASRVLELPWERAAHLSGVTTQAAGRILGESNHPREWVSQRLTAELENGRDAAARWCSAVLLASCIDVEDTRTRSALMSAVQHEECRENLRAYAAVLAGITPLAIG
;
A
#
# COMPACT_ATOMS: atom_id res chain seq x y z
N MET A 1 -52.67 31.73 25.41
CA MET A 1 -51.21 31.68 25.58
C MET A 1 -50.58 31.23 24.27
N THR A 2 -50.16 32.19 23.44
CA THR A 2 -49.50 31.93 22.15
C THR A 2 -48.04 31.61 22.39
N ALA A 3 -47.68 30.33 22.31
CA ALA A 3 -46.29 29.90 22.31
C ALA A 3 -45.59 30.47 21.06
N THR A 4 -44.73 31.46 21.27
CA THR A 4 -43.79 31.95 20.27
C THR A 4 -42.78 30.85 19.98
N HIS A 5 -43.08 30.02 18.98
CA HIS A 5 -42.15 28.99 18.52
C HIS A 5 -40.97 29.63 17.78
N GLU A 6 -39.77 29.47 18.35
CA GLU A 6 -38.52 29.89 17.72
C GLU A 6 -38.34 29.22 16.35
N ALA A 7 -37.91 30.03 15.37
CA ALA A 7 -37.57 29.53 14.04
C ALA A 7 -36.31 28.65 14.15
N ARG A 8 -36.45 27.38 13.76
CA ARG A 8 -35.32 26.44 13.71
C ARG A 8 -34.62 26.54 12.36
N TYR A 9 -33.30 26.49 12.35
CA TYR A 9 -32.48 26.56 11.16
C TYR A 9 -31.58 25.33 11.04
N CYS A 10 -31.31 24.93 9.81
CA CYS A 10 -30.30 23.93 9.49
C CYS A 10 -28.90 24.54 9.69
N ARG A 11 -27.87 23.70 9.89
CA ARG A 11 -26.46 24.11 9.97
C ARG A 11 -25.98 24.90 8.74
N CYS A 12 -26.62 24.74 7.57
CA CYS A 12 -26.35 25.54 6.37
C CYS A 12 -27.07 26.91 6.33
N GLY A 13 -27.81 27.29 7.38
CA GLY A 13 -28.53 28.56 7.47
C GLY A 13 -29.97 28.54 6.93
N VAL A 14 -30.44 27.43 6.34
CA VAL A 14 -31.79 27.33 5.79
C VAL A 14 -32.83 27.12 6.90
N ARG A 15 -33.92 27.90 6.89
CA ARG A 15 -35.04 27.75 7.84
C ARG A 15 -35.75 26.42 7.65
N LEU A 16 -35.94 25.67 8.73
CA LEU A 16 -36.57 24.36 8.71
C LEU A 16 -38.10 24.47 8.81
N ALA A 17 -38.79 23.60 8.07
CA ALA A 17 -40.23 23.44 8.19
C ALA A 17 -40.63 22.94 9.59
N ARG A 18 -41.85 23.29 10.04
CA ARG A 18 -42.32 23.00 11.40
C ARG A 18 -42.34 21.49 11.70
N ASP A 19 -42.69 20.69 10.71
CA ASP A 19 -42.76 19.23 10.72
C ASP A 19 -41.42 18.53 10.48
N ASN A 20 -40.34 19.28 10.23
CA ASN A 20 -39.02 18.69 10.05
C ASN A 20 -38.46 18.24 11.42
N THR A 21 -38.52 16.93 11.66
CA THR A 21 -37.98 16.27 12.86
C THR A 21 -36.49 15.98 12.77
N ASN A 22 -35.88 16.13 11.58
CA ASN A 22 -34.54 15.61 11.28
C ASN A 22 -33.43 16.66 11.47
N GLY A 23 -33.78 17.91 11.80
CA GLY A 23 -32.80 18.99 12.06
C GLY A 23 -32.00 19.44 10.83
N CYS A 24 -32.26 18.89 9.65
CA CYS A 24 -31.54 19.16 8.40
C CYS A 24 -32.50 19.46 7.25
N CYS A 25 -32.13 20.37 6.35
CA CYS A 25 -32.93 20.66 5.16
C CYS A 25 -32.84 19.51 4.13
N SER A 26 -33.83 19.42 3.24
CA SER A 26 -33.88 18.36 2.23
C SER A 26 -32.61 18.29 1.35
N PRO A 27 -32.03 19.41 0.87
CA PRO A 27 -30.76 19.40 0.16
C PRO A 27 -29.57 18.87 0.98
N CYS A 28 -29.39 19.30 2.23
CA CYS A 28 -28.30 18.79 3.08
C CYS A 28 -28.49 17.32 3.46
N SER A 29 -29.73 16.88 3.66
CA SER A 29 -30.05 15.46 3.87
C SER A 29 -29.77 14.63 2.62
N SER A 30 -30.08 15.13 1.43
CA SER A 30 -29.78 14.46 0.17
C SER A 30 -28.29 14.49 -0.17
N TYR A 31 -27.58 15.59 0.12
CA TYR A 31 -26.13 15.70 -0.04
C TYR A 31 -25.39 14.73 0.88
N SER A 32 -25.78 14.64 2.16
CA SER A 32 -25.23 13.66 3.11
C SER A 32 -25.53 12.21 2.71
N ARG A 33 -26.66 11.96 2.03
CA ARG A 33 -27.00 10.65 1.46
C ARG A 33 -26.19 10.31 0.21
N GLN A 34 -25.72 11.31 -0.51
CA GLN A 34 -24.98 11.14 -1.77
C GLN A 34 -23.45 11.14 -1.60
N HIS A 35 -22.91 11.75 -0.54
CA HIS A 35 -21.46 11.88 -0.32
C HIS A 35 -21.04 11.69 1.15
N PRO A 36 -21.02 10.46 1.68
CA PRO A 36 -20.49 10.22 3.01
C PRO A 36 -18.97 9.99 2.91
N GLY A 37 -18.19 11.06 2.74
CA GLY A 37 -16.72 10.97 2.61
C GLY A 37 -15.98 10.54 3.89
N ALA A 38 -16.68 10.40 5.02
CA ALA A 38 -16.11 9.96 6.28
C ALA A 38 -17.19 9.34 7.19
N ALA A 39 -16.75 8.49 8.13
CA ALA A 39 -17.59 7.99 9.21
C ALA A 39 -18.09 9.16 10.09
N PRO A 40 -19.34 9.16 10.59
CA PRO A 40 -19.86 10.19 11.46
C PRO A 40 -19.05 10.31 12.74
N GLU A 41 -18.83 11.54 13.22
CA GLU A 41 -18.26 11.78 14.53
C GLU A 41 -19.26 11.37 15.60
N VAL A 42 -18.81 10.58 16.57
CA VAL A 42 -19.61 10.16 17.73
C VAL A 42 -18.99 10.75 19.01
N PRO A 43 -19.81 11.13 19.99
CA PRO A 43 -19.33 11.55 21.32
C PRO A 43 -18.50 10.46 22.02
N ALA A 44 -17.68 10.81 23.01
CA ALA A 44 -16.85 9.83 23.70
C ALA A 44 -17.67 8.80 24.52
N ASP A 45 -18.76 9.27 25.14
CA ASP A 45 -19.73 8.49 25.92
C ASP A 45 -20.57 7.53 25.08
N PHE A 46 -20.61 7.71 23.76
CA PHE A 46 -21.21 6.74 22.83
C PHE A 46 -20.60 5.34 23.00
N TRP A 47 -19.30 5.26 23.28
CA TRP A 47 -18.59 3.99 23.45
C TRP A 47 -18.84 3.32 24.81
N ASP A 48 -19.52 3.99 25.73
CA ASP A 48 -19.93 3.46 27.03
C ASP A 48 -21.25 2.68 26.98
N GLU A 49 -21.99 2.76 25.87
CA GLU A 49 -23.23 2.02 25.73
C GLU A 49 -23.02 0.50 25.77
N ILE A 50 -23.93 -0.18 26.46
CA ILE A 50 -23.77 -1.59 26.84
C ILE A 50 -23.52 -2.52 25.63
N VAL A 51 -24.17 -2.24 24.50
CA VAL A 51 -24.06 -3.05 23.27
C VAL A 51 -22.66 -2.92 22.66
N LEU A 52 -22.08 -1.71 22.66
CA LEU A 52 -20.74 -1.44 22.15
C LEU A 52 -19.67 -1.97 23.09
N ALA A 53 -19.84 -1.77 24.39
CA ALA A 53 -18.94 -2.29 25.42
C ALA A 53 -18.86 -3.83 25.37
N GLN A 54 -20.00 -4.52 25.15
CA GLN A 54 -20.05 -5.97 24.96
C GLN A 54 -19.36 -6.41 23.66
N ALA A 55 -19.56 -5.67 22.56
CA ALA A 55 -18.90 -5.96 21.30
C ALA A 55 -17.36 -5.83 21.40
N LEU A 56 -16.88 -4.78 22.08
CA LEU A 56 -15.45 -4.58 22.36
C LEU A 56 -14.89 -5.68 23.27
N HIS A 57 -15.62 -6.08 24.31
CA HIS A 57 -15.24 -7.20 25.19
C HIS A 57 -15.15 -8.54 24.44
N SER A 58 -15.95 -8.72 23.39
CA SER A 58 -15.91 -9.93 22.56
C SER A 58 -14.65 -10.04 21.68
N ARG A 59 -13.79 -9.02 21.66
CA ARG A 59 -12.54 -8.94 20.87
C ARG A 59 -12.77 -9.25 19.38
N HIS A 60 -13.92 -8.81 18.87
CA HIS A 60 -14.37 -9.13 17.53
C HIS A 60 -14.75 -7.86 16.78
N MET A 61 -13.85 -7.36 15.94
CA MET A 61 -14.04 -6.07 15.29
C MET A 61 -15.28 -6.01 14.37
N GLY A 62 -15.63 -7.11 13.71
CA GLY A 62 -16.90 -7.18 12.98
C GLY A 62 -18.15 -6.95 13.84
N ARG A 63 -18.18 -7.44 15.08
CA ARG A 63 -19.29 -7.18 16.01
C ARG A 63 -19.28 -5.73 16.47
N VAL A 64 -18.11 -5.12 16.65
CA VAL A 64 -17.97 -3.69 16.98
C VAL A 64 -18.50 -2.83 15.84
N ILE A 65 -18.10 -3.09 14.59
CA ILE A 65 -18.58 -2.36 13.41
C ILE A 65 -20.11 -2.49 13.27
N ARG A 66 -20.64 -3.71 13.47
CA ARG A 66 -22.08 -3.96 13.43
C ARG A 66 -22.82 -3.19 14.54
N ALA A 67 -22.36 -3.31 15.78
CA ALA A 67 -22.96 -2.62 16.93
C ALA A 67 -22.97 -1.11 16.73
N TRP A 68 -21.84 -0.55 16.27
CA TRP A 68 -21.67 0.85 15.93
C TRP A 68 -22.64 1.27 14.82
N ARG A 69 -22.65 0.61 13.66
CA ARG A 69 -23.49 1.03 12.52
C ARG A 69 -24.99 0.92 12.80
N THR A 70 -25.40 -0.04 13.64
CA THR A 70 -26.81 -0.25 14.02
C THR A 70 -27.23 0.54 15.24
N HIS A 71 -26.35 1.37 15.79
CA HIS A 71 -26.61 2.10 17.02
C HIS A 71 -27.74 3.14 16.83
N PRO A 72 -28.69 3.25 17.78
CA PRO A 72 -29.82 4.21 17.69
C PRO A 72 -29.39 5.68 17.55
N TYR A 73 -28.18 6.02 17.98
CA TYR A 73 -27.58 7.36 17.82
C TYR A 73 -27.53 7.83 16.36
N HIS A 74 -27.43 6.91 15.40
CA HIS A 74 -27.44 7.25 13.97
C HIS A 74 -28.84 7.60 13.43
N GLY A 75 -29.87 7.56 14.28
CA GLY A 75 -31.24 7.94 13.97
C GLY A 75 -32.15 6.74 13.69
N ARG A 76 -33.27 6.99 13.02
CA ARG A 76 -34.32 5.98 12.77
C ARG A 76 -33.87 4.81 11.90
N HIS A 77 -32.81 4.99 11.11
CA HIS A 77 -32.28 3.97 10.23
C HIS A 77 -30.80 3.71 10.56
N PRO A 78 -30.43 2.45 10.81
CA PRO A 78 -29.02 2.04 10.88
C PRO A 78 -28.22 2.51 9.67
N ILE A 79 -26.93 2.78 9.87
CA ILE A 79 -25.98 2.92 8.77
C ILE A 79 -25.95 1.59 8.01
N SER A 80 -26.16 1.68 6.70
CA SER A 80 -26.19 0.50 5.85
C SER A 80 -24.80 -0.15 5.81
N GLN A 81 -24.77 -1.46 5.63
CA GLN A 81 -23.51 -2.20 5.54
C GLN A 81 -22.69 -1.79 4.30
N ASP A 82 -23.36 -1.42 3.20
CA ASP A 82 -22.68 -0.89 2.01
C ASP A 82 -21.98 0.45 2.30
N GLN A 83 -22.68 1.35 2.99
CA GLN A 83 -22.12 2.64 3.42
C GLN A 83 -20.94 2.46 4.38
N ALA A 84 -21.09 1.62 5.41
CA ALA A 84 -20.00 1.34 6.34
C ALA A 84 -18.79 0.70 5.64
N ALA A 85 -19.02 -0.22 4.70
CA ALA A 85 -17.98 -0.89 3.94
C ALA A 85 -17.18 0.09 3.06
N SER A 86 -17.86 1.09 2.48
CA SER A 86 -17.21 2.12 1.67
C SER A 86 -16.15 2.93 2.44
N TRP A 87 -16.39 3.23 3.73
CA TRP A 87 -15.43 4.00 4.55
C TRP A 87 -14.16 3.23 4.86
N ILE A 88 -14.27 1.92 5.09
CA ILE A 88 -13.15 1.02 5.38
C ILE A 88 -12.54 0.41 4.10
N GLY A 89 -12.95 0.87 2.92
CA GLY A 89 -12.37 0.47 1.63
C GLY A 89 -12.69 -0.98 1.21
N MET A 90 -13.86 -1.51 1.58
CA MET A 90 -14.29 -2.86 1.20
C MET A 90 -15.71 -2.88 0.61
N SER A 91 -16.09 -4.00 0.00
CA SER A 91 -17.45 -4.27 -0.48
C SER A 91 -18.41 -4.63 0.65
N GLN A 92 -19.71 -4.40 0.44
CA GLN A 92 -20.76 -4.83 1.36
C GLN A 92 -20.66 -6.34 1.70
N ALA A 93 -20.38 -7.18 0.71
CA ALA A 93 -20.23 -8.63 0.90
C ALA A 93 -19.00 -9.00 1.75
N GLN A 94 -17.90 -8.25 1.66
CA GLN A 94 -16.74 -8.42 2.54
C GLN A 94 -17.09 -8.02 3.97
N LEU A 95 -17.71 -6.84 4.17
CA LEU A 95 -18.15 -6.44 5.51
C LEU A 95 -19.14 -7.46 6.10
N SER A 96 -19.96 -8.12 5.28
CA SER A 96 -20.88 -9.17 5.73
C SER A 96 -20.14 -10.34 6.37
N ARG A 97 -19.06 -10.78 5.70
CA ARG A 97 -18.21 -11.85 6.19
C ARG A 97 -17.44 -11.43 7.44
N VAL A 98 -17.01 -10.17 7.50
CA VAL A 98 -16.35 -9.62 8.69
C VAL A 98 -17.30 -9.56 9.89
N GLU A 99 -18.55 -9.16 9.70
CA GLU A 99 -19.53 -9.04 10.79
C GLU A 99 -20.06 -10.37 11.32
N ASN A 100 -20.19 -11.38 10.45
CA ASN A 100 -20.83 -12.66 10.78
C ASN A 100 -19.85 -13.83 10.87
N GLY A 101 -18.61 -13.66 10.38
CA GLY A 101 -17.56 -14.68 10.38
C GLY A 101 -16.79 -14.76 11.70
N PRO A 102 -15.66 -15.49 11.72
CA PRO A 102 -14.79 -15.57 12.89
C PRO A 102 -14.07 -14.23 13.18
N PRO A 103 -13.60 -14.00 14.42
CA PRO A 103 -12.82 -12.81 14.76
C PRO A 103 -11.59 -12.65 13.87
N LEU A 104 -11.38 -11.42 13.38
CA LEU A 104 -10.18 -11.09 12.63
C LEU A 104 -9.00 -10.86 13.58
N VAL A 105 -7.87 -11.49 13.25
CA VAL A 105 -6.63 -11.45 14.04
C VAL A 105 -5.56 -10.51 13.46
N HIS A 106 -5.80 -9.91 12.29
CA HIS A 106 -4.83 -9.01 11.63
C HIS A 106 -4.79 -7.62 12.27
N LEU A 107 -3.74 -7.35 13.07
CA LEU A 107 -3.58 -6.11 13.85
C LEU A 107 -3.67 -4.83 13.00
N ASP A 108 -3.09 -4.80 11.79
CA ASP A 108 -3.10 -3.59 10.95
C ASP A 108 -4.53 -3.17 10.56
N ARG A 109 -5.38 -4.14 10.20
CA ARG A 109 -6.79 -3.88 9.89
C ARG A 109 -7.55 -3.43 11.13
N LEU A 110 -7.25 -4.01 12.29
CA LEU A 110 -7.85 -3.60 13.56
C LEU A 110 -7.50 -2.14 13.89
N VAL A 111 -6.22 -1.77 13.77
CA VAL A 111 -5.72 -0.39 13.96
C VAL A 111 -6.38 0.57 12.98
N GLN A 112 -6.41 0.21 11.69
CA GLN A 112 -7.01 1.05 10.65
C GLN A 112 -8.49 1.32 10.95
N TRP A 113 -9.27 0.29 11.25
CA TRP A 113 -10.71 0.44 11.49
C TRP A 113 -10.99 1.16 12.81
N ALA A 114 -10.19 0.90 13.85
CA ALA A 114 -10.30 1.65 15.10
C ALA A 114 -9.98 3.13 14.93
N THR A 115 -8.96 3.47 14.14
CA THR A 115 -8.60 4.86 13.84
C THR A 115 -9.71 5.54 13.02
N LEU A 116 -10.23 4.87 11.99
CA LEU A 116 -11.27 5.40 11.12
C LEU A 116 -12.58 5.65 11.87
N LEU A 117 -12.99 4.71 12.74
CA LEU A 117 -14.19 4.84 13.57
C LEU A 117 -13.96 5.68 14.82
N ARG A 118 -12.72 6.14 15.06
CA ARG A 118 -12.31 6.92 16.23
C ARG A 118 -12.66 6.25 17.55
N ILE A 119 -12.37 4.94 17.63
CA ILE A 119 -12.58 4.16 18.84
C ILE A 119 -11.56 4.62 19.88
N PRO A 120 -11.99 4.99 21.10
CA PRO A 120 -11.08 5.39 22.16
C PRO A 120 -10.05 4.29 22.46
N GLU A 121 -8.77 4.65 22.50
CA GLU A 121 -7.67 3.71 22.66
C GLU A 121 -7.80 2.88 23.95
N ASN A 122 -8.27 3.49 25.03
CA ASN A 122 -8.52 2.84 26.31
C ASN A 122 -9.62 1.76 26.28
N ARG A 123 -10.34 1.60 25.16
CA ARG A 123 -11.40 0.59 24.97
C ARG A 123 -11.00 -0.54 24.03
N LEU A 124 -9.87 -0.40 23.34
CA LEU A 124 -9.38 -1.42 22.43
C LEU A 124 -8.68 -2.53 23.19
N TRP A 125 -8.80 -3.76 22.70
CA TRP A 125 -8.06 -4.91 23.23
C TRP A 125 -6.66 -5.06 22.60
N PHE A 126 -6.23 -4.04 21.84
CA PHE A 126 -4.95 -3.93 21.15
C PHE A 126 -4.51 -2.46 21.14
N ALA A 127 -3.22 -2.20 20.95
CA ALA A 127 -2.64 -0.85 20.99
C ALA A 127 -2.72 -0.14 19.64
N LEU A 128 -2.94 1.19 19.65
CA LEU A 128 -2.82 2.03 18.47
C LEU A 128 -1.39 2.60 18.36
N PRO A 129 -0.87 2.86 17.15
CA PRO A 129 0.38 3.61 16.97
C PRO A 129 0.19 5.05 17.46
N ALA A 130 1.17 5.62 18.18
CA ALA A 130 1.07 6.96 18.73
C ALA A 130 0.87 8.04 17.63
N THR A 131 -0.16 8.89 17.77
CA THR A 131 -0.49 9.96 16.81
C THR A 131 -0.01 11.31 17.37
N SER A 132 1.05 11.89 16.79
CA SER A 132 1.55 13.22 17.19
C SER A 132 0.89 14.31 16.34
N GLY A 133 0.04 15.15 16.95
CA GLY A 133 -0.60 16.30 16.32
C GLY A 133 -0.09 17.63 16.88
N GLU A 134 0.18 18.56 15.95
CA GLU A 134 0.33 20.02 16.08
C GLU A 134 1.59 20.58 16.77
N LEU A 135 2.59 20.94 15.96
CA LEU A 135 3.01 22.34 15.70
C LEU A 135 4.12 22.41 14.62
N ASP A 136 3.92 23.36 13.71
CA ASP A 136 4.90 24.11 12.91
C ASP A 136 5.42 23.57 11.55
N GLU A 137 4.93 24.23 10.50
CA GLU A 137 5.16 23.98 9.07
C GLU A 137 6.60 24.25 8.59
N LYS A 138 7.54 24.55 9.48
CA LYS A 138 8.97 24.71 9.15
C LYS A 138 9.82 23.45 9.38
N GLU A 139 9.27 22.41 10.01
CA GLU A 139 9.99 21.14 10.22
C GLU A 139 9.92 20.16 9.04
N ARG A 140 9.07 20.41 8.03
CA ARG A 140 8.84 19.46 6.92
C ARG A 140 9.98 19.39 5.90
N GLU A 141 10.91 20.33 5.88
CA GLU A 141 11.86 20.46 4.76
C GLU A 141 13.33 20.12 5.11
N VAL A 142 13.72 20.02 6.38
CA VAL A 142 15.16 19.87 6.73
C VAL A 142 15.48 18.78 7.77
N ASN A 143 14.50 18.21 8.49
CA ASN A 143 14.77 17.37 9.68
C ASN A 143 14.32 15.90 9.64
N ARG A 144 14.32 15.25 8.46
CA ARG A 144 14.26 13.77 8.39
C ARG A 144 15.57 13.09 8.82
N ARG A 145 16.58 13.89 9.21
CA ARG A 145 17.98 13.48 9.43
C ARG A 145 18.48 13.52 10.89
N GLN A 146 17.70 13.91 11.89
CA GLN A 146 18.16 13.89 13.29
C GLN A 146 17.01 13.67 14.27
N PHE A 147 16.59 12.43 14.57
CA PHE A 147 15.78 12.19 15.78
C PHE A 147 15.78 10.73 16.26
N PHE A 148 16.95 10.17 16.54
CA PHE A 148 17.10 9.14 17.57
C PHE A 148 18.44 9.33 18.27
N ALA A 149 18.47 10.26 19.22
CA ALA A 149 19.48 10.26 20.26
C ALA A 149 18.79 10.48 21.61
N SER A 150 19.09 9.55 22.53
CA SER A 150 19.05 9.69 24.00
C SER A 150 17.70 9.66 24.73
N THR A 151 17.32 8.43 25.07
CA THR A 151 16.96 7.88 26.38
C THR A 151 17.27 8.70 27.66
N ALA A 152 16.38 8.51 28.66
CA ALA A 152 16.46 8.77 30.13
C ALA A 152 15.99 10.17 30.60
N ALA A 153 15.19 10.36 31.65
CA ALA A 153 14.82 9.59 32.85
C ALA A 153 13.36 9.95 33.25
N THR A 154 12.59 9.21 34.06
CA THR A 154 12.68 9.14 35.54
C THR A 154 11.65 8.12 36.08
N ALA A 155 11.90 7.67 37.32
CA ALA A 155 11.38 6.48 38.01
C ALA A 155 9.94 6.51 38.57
N ALA A 156 9.46 5.29 38.86
CA ALA A 156 8.60 4.84 39.97
C ALA A 156 7.16 5.39 40.12
N SER A 157 6.18 4.49 39.95
CA SER A 157 5.33 3.97 41.04
C SER A 157 4.26 3.03 40.48
N GLY A 158 3.97 1.96 41.23
CA GLY A 158 3.25 0.80 40.75
C GLY A 158 1.75 0.97 40.61
N PHE A 159 1.19 0.20 39.68
CA PHE A 159 -0.07 -0.51 39.86
C PHE A 159 0.08 -1.87 39.18
N LEU A 160 -0.04 -2.92 39.99
CA LEU A 160 -0.08 -4.31 39.56
C LEU A 160 -1.39 -4.51 38.80
N CYS A 161 -1.36 -4.38 37.47
CA CYS A 161 -2.37 -4.98 36.62
C CYS A 161 -1.67 -6.05 35.77
N ASP A 162 -2.11 -7.28 36.01
CA ASP A 162 -1.57 -8.55 35.61
C ASP A 162 -1.18 -8.62 34.11
N GLN A 163 0.12 -8.55 33.82
CA GLN A 163 0.72 -8.68 32.49
C GLN A 163 0.64 -10.10 31.90
N SER A 164 -0.01 -11.04 32.59
CA SER A 164 -0.02 -12.47 32.22
C SER A 164 -1.04 -12.84 31.12
N VAL A 165 -1.91 -11.93 30.68
CA VAL A 165 -3.03 -12.28 29.77
C VAL A 165 -2.79 -11.95 28.29
N SER A 166 -1.80 -11.12 27.94
CA SER A 166 -1.45 -10.83 26.52
C SER A 166 -0.45 -11.82 25.89
N ALA A 167 -0.05 -12.87 26.62
CA ALA A 167 0.96 -13.85 26.20
C ALA A 167 0.42 -15.11 25.49
N ARG A 168 -0.86 -15.15 25.08
CA ARG A 168 -1.44 -16.21 24.22
C ARG A 168 -2.12 -15.57 23.02
N LEU A 169 -1.90 -15.93 21.75
CA LEU A 169 -1.07 -16.90 21.06
C LEU A 169 -0.61 -16.13 19.82
N MET A 170 0.69 -15.94 19.65
CA MET A 170 1.17 -15.76 18.29
C MET A 170 1.82 -17.09 17.88
N GLY A 171 1.82 -17.47 16.62
CA GLY A 171 2.63 -18.60 16.14
C GLY A 171 4.11 -18.20 15.97
N ASP A 172 5.01 -19.18 15.82
CA ASP A 172 6.38 -18.90 15.34
C ASP A 172 6.36 -18.26 13.94
N HIS A 173 5.38 -18.65 13.12
CA HIS A 173 5.13 -18.09 11.80
C HIS A 173 4.83 -16.58 11.82
N GLU A 174 3.99 -16.11 12.75
CA GLU A 174 3.65 -14.68 12.85
C GLU A 174 4.84 -13.81 13.29
N ALA A 175 5.77 -14.38 14.07
CA ALA A 175 6.98 -13.65 14.48
C ALA A 175 7.90 -13.38 13.28
N VAL A 176 8.06 -14.35 12.37
CA VAL A 176 8.88 -14.16 11.15
C VAL A 176 8.18 -13.32 10.10
N GLU A 177 6.87 -13.42 9.94
CA GLU A 177 6.11 -12.50 9.09
C GLU A 177 6.20 -11.06 9.59
N TRP A 178 6.20 -10.85 10.91
CA TRP A 178 6.41 -9.54 11.50
C TRP A 178 7.82 -9.01 11.20
N LEU A 179 8.87 -9.83 11.39
CA LEU A 179 10.24 -9.42 11.09
C LEU A 179 10.40 -9.05 9.61
N ALA A 180 9.91 -9.89 8.70
CA ALA A 180 9.94 -9.63 7.27
C ALA A 180 9.23 -8.33 6.89
N TRP A 181 8.05 -8.09 7.47
CA TRP A 181 7.32 -6.85 7.25
C TRP A 181 8.10 -5.61 7.72
N GLN A 182 8.75 -5.67 8.89
CA GLN A 182 9.57 -4.56 9.37
C GLN A 182 10.78 -4.31 8.48
N LEU A 183 11.54 -5.36 8.13
CA LEU A 183 12.70 -5.24 7.23
C LEU A 183 12.30 -4.60 5.89
N TRP A 184 11.18 -5.05 5.32
CA TRP A 184 10.65 -4.52 4.06
C TRP A 184 10.17 -3.06 4.18
N GLN A 185 9.37 -2.73 5.20
CA GLN A 185 8.86 -1.37 5.46
C GLN A 185 10.00 -0.36 5.58
N HIS A 186 11.06 -0.70 6.32
CA HIS A 186 12.18 0.19 6.57
C HIS A 186 13.26 0.13 5.46
N ARG A 187 13.08 -0.75 4.46
CA ARG A 187 14.09 -1.06 3.42
C ARG A 187 15.46 -1.39 4.02
N THR A 188 15.48 -2.19 5.08
CA THR A 188 16.70 -2.66 5.74
C THR A 188 16.82 -4.18 5.68
N ASN A 189 18.04 -4.69 5.78
CA ASN A 189 18.31 -6.12 5.85
C ASN A 189 18.44 -6.64 7.29
N GLU A 190 18.52 -5.73 8.26
CA GLU A 190 18.72 -6.04 9.66
C GLU A 190 17.87 -5.10 10.53
N LEU A 191 17.43 -5.59 11.69
CA LEU A 191 16.59 -4.86 12.64
C LEU A 191 17.23 -4.86 14.03
N ASN A 192 17.33 -3.68 14.65
CA ASN A 192 17.95 -3.55 15.95
C ASN A 192 17.06 -4.19 17.03
N PRO A 193 17.63 -4.85 18.06
CA PRO A 193 16.84 -5.48 19.12
C PRO A 193 15.91 -4.52 19.86
N SER A 194 16.29 -3.24 19.97
CA SER A 194 15.49 -2.19 20.60
C SER A 194 14.18 -1.89 19.85
N GLN A 195 14.10 -2.27 18.58
CA GLN A 195 12.91 -2.08 17.74
C GLN A 195 11.98 -3.31 17.79
N ILE A 196 12.35 -4.37 18.52
CA ILE A 196 11.64 -5.66 18.52
C ILE A 196 10.98 -5.89 19.89
N PRO A 197 9.65 -6.08 19.94
CA PRO A 197 8.96 -6.49 21.16
C PRO A 197 9.56 -7.76 21.75
N GLN A 198 9.71 -7.82 23.08
CA GLN A 198 10.34 -8.96 23.77
C GLN A 198 9.66 -10.30 23.44
N SER A 199 8.33 -10.30 23.31
CA SER A 199 7.53 -11.48 22.92
C SER A 199 7.89 -12.03 21.53
N ILE A 200 8.26 -11.15 20.59
CA ILE A 200 8.70 -11.52 19.24
C ILE A 200 10.15 -11.99 19.28
N SER A 201 11.02 -11.27 20.00
CA SER A 201 12.44 -11.63 20.10
C SER A 201 12.67 -13.05 20.63
N LEU A 202 11.86 -13.48 21.60
CA LEU A 202 11.99 -14.82 22.21
C LEU A 202 11.81 -15.93 21.16
N ARG A 203 10.91 -15.72 20.20
CA ARG A 203 10.62 -16.70 19.15
C ARG A 203 11.53 -16.59 17.95
N LEU A 204 11.94 -15.37 17.62
CA LEU A 204 12.97 -15.15 16.61
C LEU A 204 14.28 -15.85 16.99
N ASN A 205 14.64 -15.85 18.28
CA ASN A 205 15.84 -16.53 18.78
C ASN A 205 15.81 -18.06 18.60
N THR A 206 14.62 -18.67 18.50
CA THR A 206 14.46 -20.10 18.30
C THR A 206 14.17 -20.48 16.85
N HIS A 207 13.99 -19.51 15.95
CA HIS A 207 13.58 -19.76 14.58
C HIS A 207 14.79 -20.11 13.68
N PRO A 208 14.77 -21.23 12.92
CA PRO A 208 15.94 -21.75 12.20
C PRO A 208 16.46 -20.82 11.09
N HIS A 209 15.60 -19.96 10.55
CA HIS A 209 15.94 -19.03 9.48
C HIS A 209 16.24 -17.62 9.95
N VAL A 210 16.32 -17.39 11.26
CA VAL A 210 16.63 -16.08 11.83
C VAL A 210 17.97 -16.16 12.53
N MET A 211 18.84 -15.18 12.28
CA MET A 211 20.14 -15.08 12.92
C MET A 211 20.37 -13.69 13.50
N ARG A 212 21.27 -13.63 14.48
CA ARG A 212 21.78 -12.38 15.03
C ARG A 212 23.19 -12.14 14.53
N ASN A 213 23.48 -10.92 14.08
CA ASN A 213 24.83 -10.52 13.70
C ASN A 213 25.69 -10.22 14.96
N ALA A 214 26.95 -9.81 14.77
CA ALA A 214 27.85 -9.47 15.86
C ALA A 214 27.37 -8.28 16.73
N SER A 215 26.59 -7.35 16.15
CA SER A 215 25.96 -6.24 16.91
C SER A 215 24.65 -6.66 17.59
N GLY A 216 24.24 -7.92 17.45
CA GLY A 216 23.03 -8.46 18.03
C GLY A 216 21.75 -8.17 17.24
N SER A 217 21.83 -7.53 16.07
CA SER A 217 20.70 -7.21 15.19
C SER A 217 20.15 -8.46 14.51
N TYR A 218 18.83 -8.51 14.33
CA TYR A 218 18.11 -9.64 13.74
C TYR A 218 18.04 -9.52 12.23
N ARG A 219 18.26 -10.63 11.54
CA ARG A 219 18.09 -10.76 10.09
C ARG A 219 17.74 -12.18 9.70
N PHE A 220 17.27 -12.38 8.47
CA PHE A 220 17.13 -13.72 7.92
C PHE A 220 18.47 -14.32 7.50
N THR A 221 18.57 -15.65 7.55
CA THR A 221 19.72 -16.40 7.03
C THR A 221 19.88 -16.22 5.52
N ASP A 222 18.75 -16.07 4.82
CA ASP A 222 18.68 -15.75 3.40
C ASP A 222 17.81 -14.49 3.22
N PRO A 223 18.35 -13.40 2.62
CA PRO A 223 17.59 -12.18 2.36
C PRO A 223 16.30 -12.39 1.55
N ALA A 224 16.26 -13.41 0.68
CA ALA A 224 15.09 -13.71 -0.16
C ALA A 224 13.85 -14.10 0.66
N LEU A 225 14.03 -14.54 1.91
CA LEU A 225 12.90 -14.86 2.80
C LEU A 225 12.04 -13.64 3.12
N THR A 226 12.61 -12.44 3.14
CA THR A 226 11.85 -11.20 3.32
C THR A 226 10.81 -11.05 2.20
N ASP A 227 11.23 -11.20 0.94
CA ASP A 227 10.35 -11.06 -0.21
C ASP A 227 9.25 -12.13 -0.23
N VAL A 228 9.60 -13.38 0.08
CA VAL A 228 8.63 -14.49 0.11
C VAL A 228 7.57 -14.29 1.20
N LEU A 229 7.99 -13.96 2.42
CA LEU A 229 7.07 -13.77 3.55
C LEU A 229 6.18 -12.54 3.35
N VAL A 230 6.74 -11.44 2.85
CA VAL A 230 5.97 -10.24 2.51
C VAL A 230 4.98 -10.54 1.38
N ALA A 231 5.40 -11.26 0.34
CA ALA A 231 4.53 -11.65 -0.76
C ALA A 231 3.34 -12.49 -0.28
N HIS A 232 3.56 -13.49 0.58
CA HIS A 232 2.46 -14.29 1.14
C HIS A 232 1.47 -13.44 1.94
N ARG A 233 1.98 -12.56 2.81
CA ARG A 233 1.15 -11.65 3.61
C ARG A 233 0.33 -10.70 2.74
N VAL A 234 0.98 -10.06 1.76
CA VAL A 234 0.33 -9.13 0.82
C VAL A 234 -0.68 -9.87 -0.07
N PHE A 235 -0.33 -11.07 -0.56
CA PHE A 235 -1.25 -11.87 -1.35
C PHE A 235 -2.47 -12.33 -0.56
N GLY A 236 -2.33 -12.62 0.74
CA GLY A 236 -3.46 -12.89 1.62
C GLY A 236 -4.47 -11.73 1.67
N ASP A 237 -3.99 -10.49 1.69
CA ASP A 237 -4.82 -9.28 1.60
C ASP A 237 -5.54 -9.21 0.24
N ILE A 238 -4.78 -9.39 -0.84
CA ILE A 238 -5.26 -9.36 -2.23
C ILE A 238 -6.34 -10.42 -2.47
N ALA A 239 -6.10 -11.66 -2.06
CA ALA A 239 -7.02 -12.79 -2.24
C ALA A 239 -8.35 -12.58 -1.49
N GLN A 240 -8.32 -11.81 -0.41
CA GLN A 240 -9.53 -11.40 0.31
C GLN A 240 -10.25 -10.22 -0.35
N GLY A 241 -9.69 -9.63 -1.41
CA GLY A 241 -10.19 -8.48 -2.15
C GLY A 241 -9.83 -7.14 -1.52
N SER A 242 -8.73 -7.06 -0.78
CA SER A 242 -8.18 -5.83 -0.19
C SER A 242 -6.80 -5.55 -0.78
N GLY A 243 -6.55 -4.29 -1.14
CA GLY A 243 -5.26 -3.82 -1.67
C GLY A 243 -4.49 -2.96 -0.67
N HIS A 244 -4.87 -2.98 0.61
CA HIS A 244 -4.35 -2.05 1.61
C HIS A 244 -2.86 -2.28 1.85
N LEU A 245 -2.44 -3.53 2.06
CA LEU A 245 -1.02 -3.83 2.27
C LEU A 245 -0.20 -3.53 1.01
N LEU A 246 -0.76 -3.82 -0.15
CA LEU A 246 -0.16 -3.51 -1.45
C LEU A 246 0.00 -2.00 -1.69
N ALA A 247 -0.78 -1.15 -1.01
CA ALA A 247 -0.70 0.30 -1.15
C ALA A 247 0.35 0.97 -0.23
N THR A 248 0.93 0.24 0.72
CA THR A 248 1.76 0.82 1.80
C THR A 248 3.12 1.34 1.32
N ALA A 249 3.81 0.58 0.48
CA ALA A 249 5.06 0.98 -0.14
C ALA A 249 5.23 0.25 -1.46
N GLN A 250 6.10 0.78 -2.32
CA GLN A 250 6.42 0.12 -3.58
C GLN A 250 7.09 -1.24 -3.33
N THR A 251 6.57 -2.29 -3.94
CA THR A 251 7.08 -3.66 -3.81
C THR A 251 8.36 -3.84 -4.60
N SER A 252 9.20 -4.80 -4.17
CA SER A 252 10.41 -5.17 -4.90
C SER A 252 10.05 -6.04 -6.12
N HIS A 253 10.94 -6.11 -7.10
CA HIS A 253 10.78 -7.03 -8.23
C HIS A 253 10.63 -8.50 -7.79
N ALA A 254 11.37 -8.91 -6.75
CA ALA A 254 11.30 -10.27 -6.22
C ALA A 254 9.97 -10.54 -5.51
N THR A 255 9.50 -9.60 -4.68
CA THR A 255 8.17 -9.67 -4.05
C THR A 255 7.07 -9.77 -5.13
N ASP A 256 7.13 -8.96 -6.19
CA ASP A 256 6.15 -9.02 -7.28
C ASP A 256 6.14 -10.37 -8.00
N LEU A 257 7.31 -10.99 -8.24
CA LEU A 257 7.40 -12.31 -8.88
C LEU A 257 6.72 -13.39 -8.04
N THR A 258 6.91 -13.36 -6.72
CA THR A 258 6.22 -14.30 -5.83
C THR A 258 4.71 -14.06 -5.83
N ILE A 259 4.27 -12.80 -5.75
CA ILE A 259 2.83 -12.47 -5.80
C ILE A 259 2.23 -12.83 -7.17
N SER A 260 2.96 -12.63 -8.28
CA SER A 260 2.45 -12.94 -9.62
C SER A 260 2.28 -14.44 -9.82
N ALA A 261 3.19 -15.26 -9.31
CA ALA A 261 3.05 -16.71 -9.29
C ALA A 261 1.79 -17.14 -8.51
N LEU A 262 1.55 -16.55 -7.33
CA LEU A 262 0.33 -16.82 -6.54
C LEU A 262 -0.95 -16.31 -7.24
N ALA A 263 -0.87 -15.18 -7.94
CA ALA A 263 -1.98 -14.57 -8.66
C ALA A 263 -2.35 -15.30 -9.95
N ALA A 264 -1.42 -16.04 -10.57
CA ALA A 264 -1.67 -16.76 -11.82
C ALA A 264 -2.91 -17.67 -11.70
N ASP A 265 -3.03 -18.40 -10.59
CA ASP A 265 -4.10 -19.37 -10.33
C ASP A 265 -5.34 -18.74 -9.66
N SER A 266 -5.34 -17.44 -9.38
CA SER A 266 -6.45 -16.75 -8.69
C SER A 266 -7.10 -15.68 -9.56
N GLU A 267 -8.21 -16.04 -10.21
CA GLU A 267 -8.98 -15.08 -11.02
C GLU A 267 -9.49 -13.90 -10.19
N GLY A 268 -9.91 -14.15 -8.94
CA GLY A 268 -10.34 -13.10 -8.01
C GLY A 268 -9.22 -12.09 -7.73
N ALA A 269 -8.01 -12.57 -7.45
CA ALA A 269 -6.83 -11.71 -7.26
C ALA A 269 -6.51 -10.92 -8.54
N ARG A 270 -6.48 -11.58 -9.71
CA ARG A 270 -6.21 -10.90 -10.99
C ARG A 270 -7.24 -9.82 -11.31
N ARG A 271 -8.52 -10.05 -11.03
CA ARG A 271 -9.58 -9.03 -11.19
C ARG A 271 -9.38 -7.86 -10.23
N GLY A 272 -9.05 -8.12 -8.96
CA GLY A 272 -8.75 -7.08 -7.97
C GLY A 272 -7.55 -6.22 -8.39
N LEU A 273 -6.43 -6.87 -8.74
CA LEU A 273 -5.23 -6.20 -9.25
C LEU A 273 -5.53 -5.40 -10.52
N THR A 274 -6.33 -5.92 -11.44
CA THR A 274 -6.70 -5.19 -12.67
C THR A 274 -7.52 -3.94 -12.36
N ALA A 275 -8.44 -4.02 -11.40
CA ALA A 275 -9.22 -2.86 -10.95
C ALA A 275 -8.32 -1.83 -10.27
N TRP A 276 -7.48 -2.25 -9.32
CA TRP A 276 -6.57 -1.37 -8.61
C TRP A 276 -5.51 -0.75 -9.51
N MET A 277 -4.99 -1.47 -10.51
CA MET A 277 -4.10 -0.91 -11.52
C MET A 277 -4.73 0.27 -12.25
N ARG A 278 -6.03 0.20 -12.57
CA ARG A 278 -6.74 1.22 -13.35
C ARG A 278 -7.23 2.39 -12.50
N THR A 279 -7.74 2.11 -11.31
CA THR A 279 -8.48 3.09 -10.50
C THR A 279 -8.05 3.14 -9.04
N GLY A 280 -6.88 2.58 -8.70
CA GLY A 280 -6.33 2.59 -7.34
C GLY A 280 -6.10 4.01 -6.85
N ALA A 281 -6.42 4.25 -5.58
CA ALA A 281 -6.37 5.58 -4.97
C ALA A 281 -4.97 6.20 -4.93
N THR A 282 -3.92 5.38 -4.86
CA THR A 282 -2.53 5.84 -4.80
C THR A 282 -1.73 5.33 -5.99
N ALA A 283 -0.74 6.12 -6.43
CA ALA A 283 0.19 5.70 -7.48
C ALA A 283 0.94 4.41 -7.10
N VAL A 284 1.26 4.23 -5.81
CA VAL A 284 1.88 3.01 -5.27
C VAL A 284 1.00 1.78 -5.49
N LEU A 285 -0.30 1.87 -5.17
CA LEU A 285 -1.22 0.77 -5.39
C LEU A 285 -1.35 0.44 -6.89
N ARG A 286 -1.43 1.47 -7.74
CA ARG A 286 -1.55 1.29 -9.19
C ARG A 286 -0.29 0.65 -9.80
N VAL A 287 0.90 1.15 -9.43
CA VAL A 287 2.17 0.64 -9.94
C VAL A 287 2.48 -0.77 -9.47
N ASN A 288 2.22 -1.08 -8.18
CA ASN A 288 2.43 -2.43 -7.66
C ASN A 288 1.48 -3.43 -8.33
N SER A 289 0.21 -3.03 -8.53
CA SER A 289 -0.77 -3.86 -9.24
C SER A 289 -0.35 -4.12 -10.69
N ALA A 290 0.10 -3.08 -11.40
CA ALA A 290 0.63 -3.21 -12.75
C ALA A 290 1.86 -4.13 -12.78
N GLY A 291 2.78 -3.98 -11.82
CA GLY A 291 4.01 -4.77 -11.72
C GLY A 291 3.79 -6.24 -11.48
N ILE A 292 2.82 -6.59 -10.64
CA ILE A 292 2.42 -7.98 -10.45
C ILE A 292 1.80 -8.53 -11.73
N LEU A 293 0.84 -7.82 -12.34
CA LEU A 293 0.15 -8.30 -13.56
C LEU A 293 1.09 -8.47 -14.75
N ALA A 294 2.08 -7.59 -14.91
CA ALA A 294 3.11 -7.68 -15.96
C ALA A 294 4.00 -8.93 -15.84
N LYS A 295 4.02 -9.57 -14.67
CA LYS A 295 4.84 -10.75 -14.35
C LYS A 295 4.04 -12.05 -14.25
N VAL A 296 2.75 -12.04 -14.59
CA VAL A 296 1.91 -13.26 -14.59
C VAL A 296 2.24 -14.17 -15.79
N GLY A 297 2.86 -13.63 -16.84
CA GLY A 297 3.21 -14.40 -18.05
C GLY A 297 2.07 -14.56 -19.06
N ALA A 298 1.00 -13.76 -18.94
CA ALA A 298 -0.06 -13.68 -19.94
C ALA A 298 0.07 -12.38 -20.76
N ALA A 299 0.27 -12.49 -22.07
CA ALA A 299 0.52 -11.35 -22.96
C ALA A 299 -0.56 -10.25 -22.85
N GLY A 300 -1.84 -10.62 -22.71
CA GLY A 300 -2.92 -9.65 -22.53
C GLY A 300 -2.87 -8.87 -21.21
N LEU A 301 -2.32 -9.46 -20.14
CA LEU A 301 -2.09 -8.74 -18.88
C LEU A 301 -0.88 -7.82 -18.98
N GLY A 302 0.17 -8.25 -19.70
CA GLY A 302 1.32 -7.41 -20.04
C GLY A 302 0.91 -6.16 -20.84
N ASP A 303 0.13 -6.35 -21.90
CA ASP A 303 -0.45 -5.24 -22.70
C ASP A 303 -1.22 -4.25 -21.82
N ALA A 304 -2.06 -4.77 -20.92
CA ALA A 304 -2.87 -3.94 -20.02
C ALA A 304 -2.03 -3.18 -18.99
N ALA A 305 -1.00 -3.82 -18.43
CA ALA A 305 -0.08 -3.20 -17.49
C ALA A 305 0.73 -2.08 -18.15
N ILE A 306 1.29 -2.34 -19.33
CA ILE A 306 2.04 -1.33 -20.08
C ILE A 306 1.14 -0.16 -20.48
N SER A 307 -0.08 -0.43 -20.93
CA SER A 307 -1.04 0.62 -21.27
C SER A 307 -1.39 1.50 -20.06
N ALA A 308 -1.56 0.90 -18.88
CA ALA A 308 -1.83 1.63 -17.64
C ALA A 308 -0.61 2.46 -17.20
N ILE A 309 0.58 1.89 -17.24
CA ILE A 309 1.84 2.59 -16.93
C ILE A 309 2.07 3.73 -17.93
N ARG A 310 1.79 3.55 -19.22
CA ARG A 310 1.93 4.60 -20.22
C ARG A 310 0.96 5.76 -19.99
N SER A 311 -0.28 5.51 -19.57
CA SER A 311 -1.27 6.57 -19.37
C SER A 311 -1.15 7.30 -18.03
N ASP A 312 -0.60 6.66 -17.01
CA ASP A 312 -0.45 7.23 -15.66
C ASP A 312 0.98 7.72 -15.39
N GLN A 313 1.15 9.04 -15.30
CA GLN A 313 2.46 9.66 -15.09
C GLN A 313 3.13 9.26 -13.76
N ASP A 314 2.36 9.17 -12.68
CA ASP A 314 2.92 8.89 -11.35
C ASP A 314 3.35 7.42 -11.27
N ALA A 315 2.49 6.50 -11.72
CA ALA A 315 2.83 5.08 -11.78
C ALA A 315 3.99 4.83 -12.76
N ARG A 316 4.03 5.54 -13.90
CA ARG A 316 5.16 5.48 -14.84
C ARG A 316 6.47 5.87 -14.20
N HIS A 317 6.50 6.99 -13.49
CA HIS A 317 7.70 7.48 -12.82
C HIS A 317 8.20 6.45 -11.81
N LEU A 318 7.31 5.89 -10.98
CA LEU A 318 7.66 4.85 -10.02
C LEU A 318 8.19 3.57 -10.68
N TYR A 319 7.57 3.12 -11.78
CA TYR A 319 7.99 1.90 -12.46
C TYR A 319 9.33 2.06 -13.18
N LEU A 320 9.49 3.16 -13.93
CA LEU A 320 10.76 3.49 -14.60
C LEU A 320 11.89 3.62 -13.58
N THR A 321 11.64 4.22 -12.42
CA THR A 321 12.62 4.35 -11.35
C THR A 321 13.05 2.97 -10.83
N ALA A 322 12.09 2.08 -10.59
CA ALA A 322 12.39 0.72 -10.13
C ALA A 322 13.19 -0.08 -11.18
N VAL A 323 12.82 0.02 -12.45
CA VAL A 323 13.54 -0.63 -13.55
C VAL A 323 14.95 -0.06 -13.71
N ALA A 324 15.10 1.26 -13.75
CA ALA A 324 16.40 1.90 -13.86
C ALA A 324 17.31 1.55 -12.66
N SER A 325 16.79 1.58 -11.43
CA SER A 325 17.57 1.20 -10.25
C SER A 325 18.02 -0.25 -10.30
N ARG A 326 17.16 -1.18 -10.72
CA ARG A 326 17.48 -2.61 -10.80
C ARG A 326 18.38 -2.97 -11.98
N VAL A 327 18.04 -2.49 -13.18
CA VAL A 327 18.70 -2.88 -14.43
C VAL A 327 20.03 -2.16 -14.59
N LEU A 328 20.10 -0.89 -14.19
CA LEU A 328 21.32 -0.09 -14.29
C LEU A 328 22.08 0.02 -12.97
N GLU A 329 21.63 -0.68 -11.92
CA GLU A 329 22.27 -0.70 -10.59
C GLU A 329 22.46 0.71 -10.01
N LEU A 330 21.57 1.63 -10.36
CA LEU A 330 21.62 3.01 -9.91
C LEU A 330 21.01 3.15 -8.51
N PRO A 331 21.61 4.01 -7.65
CA PRO A 331 20.93 4.47 -6.44
C PRO A 331 19.55 5.04 -6.76
N TRP A 332 18.58 4.79 -5.88
CA TRP A 332 17.18 5.14 -6.11
C TRP A 332 16.97 6.60 -6.52
N GLU A 333 17.64 7.55 -5.85
CA GLU A 333 17.54 8.98 -6.16
C GLU A 333 18.01 9.31 -7.59
N ARG A 334 19.10 8.67 -8.04
CA ARG A 334 19.61 8.84 -9.41
C ARG A 334 18.69 8.21 -10.45
N ALA A 335 18.15 7.04 -10.14
CA ALA A 335 17.16 6.36 -10.99
C ALA A 335 15.86 7.18 -11.13
N ALA A 336 15.42 7.81 -10.05
CA ALA A 336 14.25 8.70 -10.05
C ALA A 336 14.50 9.93 -10.91
N HIS A 337 15.65 10.58 -10.75
CA HIS A 337 16.03 11.71 -11.59
C HIS A 337 16.09 11.32 -13.07
N LEU A 338 16.72 10.18 -13.40
CA LEU A 338 16.76 9.66 -14.78
C LEU A 338 15.35 9.45 -15.38
N SER A 339 14.41 8.95 -14.58
CA SER A 339 13.03 8.65 -15.00
C SER A 339 12.16 9.88 -15.23
N GLY A 340 12.60 11.06 -14.77
CA GLY A 340 11.86 12.32 -14.88
C GLY A 340 12.40 13.31 -15.92
N VAL A 341 13.57 13.05 -16.51
CA VAL A 341 14.26 14.01 -17.39
C VAL A 341 14.05 13.73 -18.89
N THR A 342 14.34 14.74 -19.72
CA THR A 342 14.36 14.61 -21.18
C THR A 342 15.60 13.87 -21.69
N THR A 343 15.54 13.38 -22.93
CA THR A 343 16.63 12.65 -23.62
C THR A 343 17.99 13.35 -23.54
N GLN A 344 18.03 14.67 -23.72
CA GLN A 344 19.29 15.44 -23.65
C GLN A 344 19.91 15.49 -22.24
N ALA A 345 19.07 15.48 -21.20
CA ALA A 345 19.53 15.50 -19.80
C ALA A 345 19.90 14.11 -19.29
N ALA A 346 19.26 13.05 -19.79
CA ALA A 346 19.57 11.66 -19.46
C ALA A 346 21.03 11.30 -19.75
N GLY A 347 21.58 11.78 -20.86
CA GLY A 347 22.98 11.55 -21.24
C GLY A 347 24.00 12.11 -20.25
N ARG A 348 23.67 13.19 -19.50
CA ARG A 348 24.54 13.73 -18.44
C ARG A 348 24.50 12.88 -17.18
N ILE A 349 23.30 12.49 -16.73
CA ILE A 349 23.11 11.67 -15.52
C ILE A 349 23.85 10.33 -15.65
N LEU A 350 23.80 9.74 -16.84
CA LEU A 350 24.51 8.50 -17.15
C LEU A 350 26.02 8.73 -17.33
N GLY A 351 26.44 9.87 -17.87
CA GLY A 351 27.86 10.23 -17.96
C GLY A 351 28.52 10.46 -16.59
N GLU A 352 27.75 10.91 -15.61
CA GLU A 352 28.15 11.02 -14.20
C GLU A 352 28.08 9.67 -13.46
N SER A 353 27.63 8.60 -14.11
CA SER A 353 27.60 7.27 -13.51
C SER A 353 28.96 6.60 -13.67
N ASN A 354 29.29 5.66 -12.79
CA ASN A 354 30.51 4.85 -12.93
C ASN A 354 30.42 3.86 -14.11
N HIS A 355 29.30 3.82 -14.83
CA HIS A 355 29.03 2.86 -15.88
C HIS A 355 29.23 3.48 -17.27
N PRO A 356 30.06 2.88 -18.15
CA PRO A 356 30.17 3.29 -19.54
C PRO A 356 28.84 3.19 -20.29
N ARG A 357 28.64 4.01 -21.33
CA ARG A 357 27.43 3.95 -22.18
C ARG A 357 27.18 2.57 -22.80
N GLU A 358 28.24 1.87 -23.19
CA GLU A 358 28.13 0.50 -23.72
C GLU A 358 27.54 -0.46 -22.67
N TRP A 359 27.94 -0.33 -21.41
CA TRP A 359 27.39 -1.13 -20.31
C TRP A 359 25.89 -0.85 -20.11
N VAL A 360 25.49 0.43 -20.16
CA VAL A 360 24.07 0.83 -20.05
C VAL A 360 23.26 0.24 -21.20
N SER A 361 23.75 0.33 -22.45
CA SER A 361 23.10 -0.29 -23.61
C SER A 361 22.94 -1.79 -23.40
N GLN A 362 24.03 -2.48 -23.06
CA GLN A 362 24.03 -3.92 -22.87
C GLN A 362 23.03 -4.37 -21.79
N ARG A 363 22.94 -3.65 -20.67
CA ARG A 363 22.00 -3.99 -19.58
C ARG A 363 20.55 -3.80 -20.00
N LEU A 364 20.23 -2.71 -20.69
CA LEU A 364 18.87 -2.45 -21.16
C LEU A 364 18.46 -3.40 -22.28
N THR A 365 19.35 -3.69 -23.23
CA THR A 365 19.07 -4.66 -24.31
C THR A 365 18.91 -6.07 -23.79
N ALA A 366 19.71 -6.49 -22.79
CA ALA A 366 19.53 -7.78 -22.13
C ALA A 366 18.17 -7.88 -21.41
N GLU A 367 17.66 -6.78 -20.86
CA GLU A 367 16.34 -6.77 -20.24
C GLU A 367 15.22 -6.94 -21.29
N LEU A 368 15.43 -6.57 -22.57
CA LEU A 368 14.44 -6.83 -23.64
C LEU A 368 14.22 -8.33 -23.90
N GLU A 369 15.16 -9.19 -23.51
CA GLU A 369 15.04 -10.64 -23.63
C GLU A 369 14.43 -11.28 -22.36
N ASN A 370 14.18 -10.49 -21.31
CA ASN A 370 13.65 -11.00 -20.05
C ASN A 370 12.18 -11.40 -20.18
N GLY A 371 11.92 -12.70 -20.30
CA GLY A 371 10.57 -13.29 -20.39
C GLY A 371 9.64 -13.03 -19.21
N ARG A 372 10.15 -12.58 -18.05
CA ARG A 372 9.40 -12.58 -16.77
C ARG A 372 8.67 -11.28 -16.43
N ASP A 373 8.96 -10.17 -17.11
CA ASP A 373 8.38 -8.86 -16.79
C ASP A 373 8.17 -8.04 -18.06
N ALA A 374 6.98 -8.13 -18.65
CA ALA A 374 6.67 -7.45 -19.90
C ALA A 374 6.82 -5.91 -19.78
N ALA A 375 6.43 -5.34 -18.63
CA ALA A 375 6.51 -3.90 -18.39
C ALA A 375 7.95 -3.42 -18.16
N ALA A 376 8.82 -4.25 -17.59
CA ALA A 376 10.25 -3.95 -17.52
C ALA A 376 10.88 -3.89 -18.91
N ARG A 377 10.50 -4.79 -19.83
CA ARG A 377 10.96 -4.71 -21.23
C ARG A 377 10.53 -3.40 -21.89
N TRP A 378 9.28 -3.00 -21.72
CA TRP A 378 8.78 -1.71 -22.19
C TRP A 378 9.56 -0.53 -21.60
N CYS A 379 9.78 -0.53 -20.29
CA CYS A 379 10.57 0.50 -19.61
C CYS A 379 12.00 0.58 -20.13
N SER A 380 12.64 -0.57 -20.39
CA SER A 380 13.98 -0.61 -20.97
C SER A 380 14.01 -0.04 -22.39
N ALA A 381 12.97 -0.27 -23.21
CA ALA A 381 12.84 0.38 -24.51
C ALA A 381 12.67 1.91 -24.39
N VAL A 382 11.89 2.39 -23.42
CA VAL A 382 11.76 3.84 -23.14
C VAL A 382 13.10 4.44 -22.70
N LEU A 383 13.84 3.75 -21.83
CA LEU A 383 15.16 4.19 -21.36
C LEU A 383 16.18 4.18 -22.51
N LEU A 384 16.19 3.15 -23.37
CA LEU A 384 17.05 3.08 -24.56
C LEU A 384 16.84 4.30 -25.46
N ALA A 385 15.58 4.60 -25.81
CA ALA A 385 15.24 5.78 -26.63
C ALA A 385 15.60 7.13 -25.98
N SER A 386 15.72 7.15 -24.65
CA SER A 386 16.03 8.38 -23.90
C SER A 386 17.53 8.56 -23.64
N CYS A 387 18.32 7.49 -23.72
CA CYS A 387 19.68 7.50 -23.19
C CYS A 387 20.76 7.18 -24.22
N ILE A 388 20.40 6.54 -25.34
CA ILE A 388 21.36 5.91 -26.25
C ILE A 388 20.99 6.25 -27.69
N ASP A 389 22.02 6.39 -28.52
CA ASP A 389 21.86 6.53 -29.95
C ASP A 389 21.49 5.18 -30.57
N VAL A 390 20.29 5.09 -31.15
CA VAL A 390 19.77 3.84 -31.74
C VAL A 390 20.52 3.48 -33.04
N GLU A 391 21.33 4.39 -33.59
CA GLU A 391 22.22 4.09 -34.72
C GLU A 391 23.34 3.11 -34.35
N ASP A 392 23.54 2.80 -33.07
CA ASP A 392 24.41 1.70 -32.64
C ASP A 392 23.92 0.35 -33.18
N THR A 393 24.73 -0.24 -34.09
CA THR A 393 24.46 -1.53 -34.74
C THR A 393 24.12 -2.63 -33.75
N ARG A 394 24.77 -2.67 -32.56
CA ARG A 394 24.50 -3.70 -31.54
C ARG A 394 23.12 -3.53 -30.93
N THR A 395 22.79 -2.31 -30.49
CA THR A 395 21.46 -1.97 -29.95
C THR A 395 20.35 -2.28 -30.97
N ARG A 396 20.56 -1.90 -32.24
CA ARG A 396 19.61 -2.20 -33.32
C ARG A 396 19.41 -3.69 -33.54
N SER A 397 20.49 -4.47 -33.51
CA SER A 397 20.45 -5.93 -33.68
C SER A 397 19.70 -6.62 -32.53
N ALA A 398 19.92 -6.16 -31.30
CA ALA A 398 19.20 -6.67 -30.12
C ALA A 398 17.70 -6.35 -30.17
N LEU A 399 17.32 -5.13 -30.58
CA LEU A 399 15.91 -4.76 -30.79
C LEU A 399 15.25 -5.62 -31.86
N MET A 400 15.94 -5.86 -33.00
CA MET A 400 15.42 -6.73 -34.05
C MET A 400 15.25 -8.18 -33.57
N SER A 401 16.18 -8.70 -32.76
CA SER A 401 16.06 -10.01 -32.11
C SER A 401 14.86 -10.07 -31.16
N ALA A 402 14.67 -9.04 -30.32
CA ALA A 402 13.55 -8.95 -29.40
C ALA A 402 12.20 -8.93 -30.13
N VAL A 403 12.09 -8.20 -31.25
CA VAL A 403 10.87 -8.18 -32.08
C VAL A 403 10.46 -9.57 -32.57
N GLN A 404 11.42 -10.46 -32.86
CA GLN A 404 11.12 -11.80 -33.38
C GLN A 404 10.47 -12.72 -32.34
N HIS A 405 10.70 -12.47 -31.04
CA HIS A 405 10.28 -13.35 -29.94
C HIS A 405 9.25 -12.70 -29.02
N GLU A 406 8.84 -11.47 -29.29
CA GLU A 406 7.94 -10.71 -28.43
C GLU A 406 6.47 -10.98 -28.76
N GLU A 407 5.72 -11.39 -27.73
CA GLU A 407 4.28 -11.64 -27.83
C GLU A 407 3.44 -10.44 -27.39
N CYS A 408 4.00 -9.56 -26.56
CA CYS A 408 3.30 -8.37 -26.06
C CYS A 408 3.24 -7.29 -27.13
N ARG A 409 2.02 -6.87 -27.50
CA ARG A 409 1.79 -5.89 -28.57
C ARG A 409 2.30 -4.51 -28.19
N GLU A 410 2.18 -4.13 -26.93
CA GLU A 410 2.72 -2.84 -26.47
C GLU A 410 4.26 -2.81 -26.52
N ASN A 411 4.93 -3.93 -26.25
CA ASN A 411 6.37 -4.04 -26.43
C ASN A 411 6.77 -4.00 -27.92
N LEU A 412 6.07 -4.73 -28.79
CA LEU A 412 6.30 -4.66 -30.24
C LEU A 412 6.19 -3.22 -30.76
N ARG A 413 5.16 -2.48 -30.33
CA ARG A 413 5.01 -1.05 -30.66
C ARG A 413 6.16 -0.21 -30.14
N ALA A 414 6.59 -0.45 -28.89
CA ALA A 414 7.71 0.26 -28.30
C ALA A 414 9.01 0.00 -29.07
N TYR A 415 9.36 -1.25 -29.37
CA TYR A 415 10.59 -1.60 -30.09
C TYR A 415 10.59 -1.00 -31.51
N ALA A 416 9.45 -1.05 -32.20
CA ALA A 416 9.30 -0.42 -33.51
C ALA A 416 9.50 1.11 -33.43
N ALA A 417 8.96 1.77 -32.41
CA ALA A 417 9.19 3.21 -32.21
C ALA A 417 10.66 3.51 -31.96
N VAL A 418 11.35 2.75 -31.09
CA VAL A 418 12.78 2.93 -30.85
C VAL A 418 13.57 2.77 -32.16
N LEU A 419 13.32 1.71 -32.93
CA LEU A 419 13.97 1.47 -34.23
C LEU A 419 13.71 2.57 -35.27
N ALA A 420 12.63 3.34 -35.12
CA ALA A 420 12.28 4.49 -35.94
C ALA A 420 12.84 5.82 -35.41
N GLY A 421 13.61 5.80 -34.30
CA GLY A 421 14.13 7.01 -33.65
C GLY A 421 13.07 7.80 -32.88
N ILE A 422 11.95 7.16 -32.51
CA ILE A 422 10.83 7.77 -31.80
C ILE A 422 10.77 7.20 -30.38
N THR A 423 10.45 8.06 -29.40
CA THR A 423 10.23 7.59 -28.02
C THR A 423 8.92 6.78 -27.93
N PRO A 424 8.92 5.62 -27.24
CA PRO A 424 7.69 4.86 -26.99
C PRO A 424 6.62 5.61 -26.18
N LEU A 425 6.97 6.74 -25.58
CA LEU A 425 6.01 7.62 -24.90
C LEU A 425 5.19 8.48 -25.86
N ALA A 426 5.61 8.62 -27.12
CA ALA A 426 4.96 9.46 -28.13
C ALA A 426 3.97 8.70 -29.02
N ILE A 427 3.87 7.37 -28.87
CA ILE A 427 2.96 6.52 -29.64
C ILE A 427 1.66 6.27 -28.86
N GLY A 428 0.52 6.59 -29.48
CA GLY A 428 -0.83 6.45 -28.93
C GLY A 428 -1.47 5.11 -29.23
#